data_AF-A0A4Z0P0J9-F1
#
_entry.id   AF-A0A4Z0P0J9-F1
#
_cell.length_a   1.000
_cell.length_b   1.000
_cell.length_c   1.000
_cell.angle_alpha   90.00
_cell.angle_beta   90.00
_cell.angle_gamma   90.00
#
_symmetry.space_group_name_H-M   'P 1'
#
loop_
_entity.id
_entity.type
_entity.pdbx_description
1 polymer ?
#
loop_
_entity_poly.entity_id
_entity_poly.type
_entity_poly.pdbx_seq_one_letter_code
_entity_poly.pdbx_strand_id
1 'polypeptide(L)'
;MCTTPVFYPITAQAPASPAWQSHAETLRQVLAQLDPKERRKILDYISLPPEPQKPKPYPIGECMQAARLVAELLHSHPSWPQARARATVARQLGVSTVQLRRMLRHVNQ
;
A
#
# COMPACT_ATOMS: atom_id res chain seq x y z
N MET A 1 26.46 -64.87 7.82
CA MET A 1 26.28 -63.87 8.89
C MET A 1 25.40 -62.76 8.33
N CYS A 2 24.15 -62.66 8.80
CA CYS A 2 23.15 -61.74 8.26
C CYS A 2 23.17 -60.43 9.07
N THR A 3 23.60 -59.32 8.46
CA THR A 3 23.53 -57.99 9.07
C THR A 3 22.20 -57.33 8.69
N THR A 4 21.23 -57.37 9.59
CA THR A 4 20.00 -56.57 9.49
C THR A 4 20.31 -55.10 9.76
N PRO A 5 19.96 -54.15 8.88
CA PRO A 5 20.12 -52.74 9.16
C PRO A 5 19.06 -52.30 10.18
N VAL A 6 19.53 -51.70 11.28
CA VAL A 6 18.70 -51.09 12.31
C VAL A 6 18.09 -49.80 11.72
N PHE A 7 16.77 -49.80 11.55
CA PHE A 7 16.01 -48.63 11.12
C PHE A 7 15.71 -47.78 12.35
N TYR A 8 16.43 -46.67 12.53
CA TYR A 8 16.09 -45.68 13.54
C TYR A 8 14.86 -44.90 13.06
N PRO A 9 13.75 -44.86 13.81
CA PRO A 9 12.68 -43.93 13.51
C PRO A 9 13.25 -42.53 13.74
N ILE A 10 13.42 -41.77 12.65
CA ILE A 10 13.59 -40.33 12.72
C ILE A 10 12.34 -39.82 13.43
N THR A 11 12.45 -39.50 14.72
CA THR A 11 11.50 -38.63 15.37
C THR A 11 11.57 -37.34 14.58
N ALA A 12 10.55 -37.10 13.76
CA ALA A 12 10.37 -35.85 13.05
C ALA A 12 10.31 -34.75 14.11
N GLN A 13 11.47 -34.16 14.39
CA GLN A 13 11.62 -33.00 15.22
C GLN A 13 10.74 -31.93 14.57
N ALA A 14 9.61 -31.63 15.22
CA ALA A 14 8.64 -30.67 14.71
C ALA A 14 9.41 -29.39 14.33
N PRO A 15 9.27 -28.87 13.10
CA PRO A 15 10.01 -27.70 12.70
C PRO A 15 9.64 -26.56 13.65
N ALA A 16 10.66 -25.85 14.13
CA ALA A 16 10.53 -24.71 15.01
C ALA A 16 9.36 -23.82 14.58
N SER A 17 8.43 -23.58 15.51
CA SER A 17 7.24 -22.77 15.29
C SER A 17 7.59 -21.51 14.50
N PRO A 18 7.13 -21.38 13.25
CA PRO A 18 7.46 -20.24 12.41
C PRO A 18 6.98 -18.95 13.10
N ALA A 19 7.74 -17.85 12.95
CA ALA A 19 7.51 -16.59 13.65
C ALA A 19 6.07 -16.04 13.54
N TRP A 20 5.29 -16.43 12.53
CA TRP A 20 3.87 -16.06 12.44
C TRP A 20 2.99 -16.71 13.54
N GLN A 21 3.39 -17.84 14.12
CA GLN A 21 2.63 -18.53 15.17
C GLN A 21 2.58 -17.72 16.46
N SER A 22 3.70 -17.11 16.87
CA SER A 22 3.72 -16.26 18.07
C SER A 22 2.86 -15.01 17.87
N HIS A 23 2.92 -14.38 16.70
CA HIS A 23 2.05 -13.25 16.37
C HIS A 23 0.56 -13.65 16.34
N ALA A 24 0.24 -14.84 15.84
CA ALA A 24 -1.13 -15.36 15.83
C ALA A 24 -1.65 -15.65 17.25
N GLU A 25 -0.82 -16.17 18.14
CA GLU A 25 -1.17 -16.36 19.55
C GLU A 25 -1.42 -15.04 20.28
N THR A 26 -0.57 -14.04 20.07
CA THR A 26 -0.79 -12.69 20.61
C THR A 26 -2.12 -12.13 20.11
N LEU A 27 -2.42 -12.26 18.82
CA LEU A 27 -3.69 -11.81 18.27
C LEU A 27 -4.89 -12.53 18.91
N ARG A 28 -4.80 -13.85 19.12
CA ARG A 28 -5.86 -14.61 19.82
C ARG A 28 -6.08 -14.14 21.25
N GLN A 29 -5.00 -13.87 21.99
CA GLN A 29 -5.08 -13.36 23.36
C GLN A 29 -5.74 -11.96 23.41
N VAL A 30 -5.37 -11.07 22.49
CA VAL A 30 -5.98 -9.73 22.38
C VAL A 30 -7.47 -9.84 22.01
N LEU A 31 -7.80 -10.66 21.01
CA LEU A 31 -9.20 -10.86 20.59
C LEU A 31 -10.07 -11.51 21.67
N ALA A 32 -9.48 -12.28 22.59
CA ALA A 32 -10.19 -12.90 23.72
C ALA A 32 -10.55 -11.89 24.82
N GLN A 33 -9.85 -10.77 24.90
CA GLN A 33 -10.12 -9.69 25.86
C GLN A 33 -11.16 -8.67 25.36
N LEU A 34 -11.49 -8.70 24.07
CA LEU A 34 -12.45 -7.79 23.46
C LEU A 34 -13.89 -8.30 23.58
N ASP A 35 -14.83 -7.35 23.57
CA ASP A 35 -16.25 -7.68 23.51
C ASP A 35 -16.57 -8.52 22.26
N PRO A 36 -17.51 -9.49 22.35
CA PRO A 36 -17.85 -10.37 21.22
C PRO A 36 -18.24 -9.61 19.94
N LYS A 37 -18.89 -8.45 20.09
CA LYS A 37 -19.28 -7.59 18.96
C LYS A 37 -18.08 -6.95 18.28
N GLU A 38 -17.08 -6.49 19.05
CA GLU A 38 -15.87 -5.86 18.52
C GLU A 38 -14.93 -6.89 17.89
N ARG A 39 -14.75 -8.03 18.58
CA ARG A 39 -14.03 -9.19 18.05
C ARG A 39 -14.59 -9.61 16.69
N ARG A 40 -15.93 -9.66 16.54
CA ARG A 40 -16.55 -10.04 15.27
C ARG A 40 -16.24 -9.04 14.15
N LYS A 41 -16.37 -7.73 14.41
CA LYS A 41 -16.01 -6.69 13.45
C LYS A 41 -14.56 -6.80 12.97
N ILE A 42 -13.63 -7.06 13.88
CA ILE A 42 -12.20 -7.20 13.55
C ILE A 42 -11.96 -8.46 12.71
N LEU A 43 -12.56 -9.58 13.09
CA LEU A 43 -12.46 -10.83 12.31
C LEU A 43 -13.08 -10.68 10.92
N ASP A 44 -14.22 -10.00 10.82
CA ASP A 44 -14.86 -9.71 9.54
C ASP A 44 -13.92 -8.85 8.67
N TYR A 45 -13.28 -7.80 9.23
CA TYR A 45 -12.30 -6.97 8.53
C TYR A 45 -11.06 -7.74 8.07
N ILE A 46 -10.56 -8.69 8.86
CA ILE A 46 -9.42 -9.54 8.48
C ILE A 46 -9.80 -10.50 7.35
N SER A 47 -10.99 -11.12 7.46
CA SER A 47 -11.47 -12.11 6.49
C SER A 47 -11.91 -11.49 5.16
N LEU A 48 -12.45 -10.28 5.23
CA LEU A 48 -12.98 -9.54 4.10
C LEU A 48 -12.54 -8.07 4.23
N PRO A 49 -11.26 -7.78 3.93
CA PRO A 49 -10.80 -6.41 3.97
C PRO A 49 -11.64 -5.58 2.99
N PRO A 50 -12.02 -4.34 3.36
CA PRO A 50 -12.77 -3.49 2.45
C PRO A 50 -11.99 -3.31 1.15
N GLU A 51 -12.72 -3.36 0.03
CA GLU A 51 -12.12 -3.18 -1.29
C GLU A 51 -11.34 -1.85 -1.31
N PRO A 52 -10.09 -1.84 -1.80
CA PRO A 52 -9.32 -0.61 -1.86
C PRO A 52 -10.12 0.44 -2.61
N GLN A 53 -10.15 1.67 -2.07
CA GLN A 53 -10.87 2.77 -2.72
C GLN A 53 -10.41 2.88 -4.18
N LYS A 54 -11.36 2.74 -5.11
CA LYS A 54 -11.06 2.84 -6.54
C LYS A 54 -10.40 4.21 -6.80
N PRO A 55 -9.28 4.25 -7.54
CA PRO A 55 -8.61 5.51 -7.82
C PRO A 55 -9.60 6.43 -8.53
N LYS A 56 -9.84 7.62 -7.94
CA LYS A 56 -10.70 8.62 -8.55
C LYS A 56 -10.13 9.00 -9.93
N PRO A 57 -10.89 8.87 -11.02
CA PRO A 57 -10.41 9.27 -12.34
C PRO A 57 -10.15 10.77 -12.36
N TYR A 58 -9.07 11.17 -13.02
CA TYR A 58 -8.78 12.59 -13.25
C TYR A 58 -9.47 13.02 -14.55
N PRO A 59 -10.41 13.97 -14.52
CA PRO A 59 -11.03 14.45 -15.74
C PRO A 59 -9.98 15.12 -16.64
N ILE A 60 -10.04 14.85 -17.94
CA ILE A 60 -9.02 15.29 -18.90
C ILE A 60 -8.82 16.81 -18.91
N GLY A 61 -9.90 17.58 -18.67
CA GLY A 61 -9.85 19.04 -18.57
C GLY A 61 -8.95 19.54 -17.43
N GLU A 62 -9.05 18.93 -16.24
CA GLU A 62 -8.18 19.28 -15.10
C GLU A 62 -6.72 18.89 -15.38
N CYS A 63 -6.50 17.76 -16.04
CA CYS A 63 -5.16 17.31 -16.45
C CYS A 63 -4.50 18.29 -17.43
N MET A 64 -5.25 18.73 -18.45
CA MET A 64 -4.79 19.71 -19.44
C MET A 64 -4.52 21.09 -18.81
N GLN A 65 -5.40 21.53 -17.92
CA GLN A 65 -5.21 22.79 -17.18
C GLN A 65 -3.94 22.72 -16.32
N ALA A 66 -3.74 21.62 -15.60
CA ALA A 66 -2.53 21.42 -14.80
C ALA A 66 -1.25 21.42 -15.66
N ALA A 67 -1.27 20.79 -16.84
CA ALA A 67 -0.14 20.80 -17.76
C ALA A 67 0.17 22.22 -18.28
N ARG A 68 -0.87 22.97 -18.64
CA ARG A 68 -0.74 24.36 -19.10
C ARG A 68 -0.13 25.26 -18.03
N LEU A 69 -0.62 25.20 -16.79
CA LEU A 69 -0.09 26.01 -15.69
C LEU A 69 1.39 25.71 -15.40
N VAL A 70 1.80 24.43 -15.48
CA VAL A 70 3.21 24.07 -15.32
C VAL A 70 4.07 24.65 -16.45
N ALA A 71 3.57 24.59 -17.70
CA ALA A 71 4.28 25.17 -18.84
C ALA A 71 4.39 26.70 -18.74
N GLU A 72 3.30 27.37 -18.36
CA GLU A 72 3.26 28.83 -18.15
C GLU A 72 4.27 29.26 -17.07
N LEU A 73 4.34 28.55 -15.95
CA LEU A 73 5.31 28.85 -14.88
C LEU A 73 6.77 28.60 -15.29
N LEU A 74 7.03 27.59 -16.09
CA LEU A 74 8.38 27.34 -16.61
C LEU A 74 8.79 28.38 -17.66
N HIS A 75 7.82 28.86 -18.43
CA HIS A 75 8.04 29.93 -19.39
C HIS A 75 8.32 31.27 -18.69
N SER A 76 7.55 31.61 -17.65
CA SER A 76 7.74 32.85 -16.89
C SER A 76 8.97 32.81 -15.99
N HIS A 77 9.40 31.62 -15.57
CA HIS A 77 10.57 31.40 -14.72
C HIS A 77 11.51 30.34 -15.31
N PRO A 78 12.30 30.68 -16.35
CA PRO A 78 13.15 29.71 -17.04
C PRO A 78 14.26 29.13 -16.16
N SER A 79 14.65 29.82 -15.08
CA SER A 79 15.62 29.33 -14.11
C SER A 79 15.03 28.35 -13.08
N TRP A 80 13.70 28.15 -13.06
CA TRP A 80 13.08 27.26 -12.09
C TRP A 80 13.25 25.79 -12.50
N PRO A 81 13.61 24.91 -11.56
CA PRO A 81 13.55 23.49 -11.82
C PRO A 81 12.08 23.05 -11.96
N GLN A 82 11.83 22.07 -12.83
CA GLN A 82 10.49 21.53 -13.07
C GLN A 82 9.80 21.04 -11.77
N ALA A 83 10.57 20.55 -10.80
CA ALA A 83 10.06 20.17 -9.49
C ALA A 83 9.43 21.35 -8.72
N ARG A 84 10.05 22.54 -8.79
CA ARG A 84 9.53 23.76 -8.15
C ARG A 84 8.25 24.23 -8.83
N ALA A 85 8.23 24.28 -10.17
CA ALA A 85 7.03 24.64 -10.92
C ALA A 85 5.85 23.71 -10.57
N ARG A 86 6.07 22.39 -10.56
CA ARG A 86 5.06 21.40 -10.14
C ARG A 86 4.60 21.59 -8.70
N ALA A 87 5.51 21.87 -7.76
CA ALA A 87 5.13 22.11 -6.37
C ALA A 87 4.24 23.36 -6.23
N THR A 88 4.52 24.42 -6.98
CA THR A 88 3.70 25.63 -7.00
C THR A 88 2.31 25.36 -7.59
N VAL A 89 2.22 24.67 -8.73
CA VAL A 89 0.91 24.32 -9.34
C VAL A 89 0.11 23.39 -8.43
N ALA A 90 0.75 22.42 -7.77
CA ALA A 90 0.07 21.53 -6.84
C ALA A 90 -0.58 22.30 -5.68
N ARG A 91 0.13 23.32 -5.14
CA ARG A 91 -0.42 24.21 -4.10
C ARG A 91 -1.58 25.06 -4.62
N GLN A 92 -1.49 25.59 -5.84
CA GLN A 92 -2.55 26.40 -6.46
C GLN A 92 -3.84 25.59 -6.71
N LEU A 93 -3.70 24.33 -7.15
CA LEU A 93 -4.84 23.46 -7.44
C LEU A 93 -5.36 22.70 -6.20
N GLY A 94 -4.73 22.86 -5.03
CA GLY A 94 -5.12 22.15 -3.81
C GLY A 94 -4.91 20.64 -3.87
N VAL A 95 -3.98 20.16 -4.70
CA VAL A 95 -3.70 18.72 -4.89
C VAL A 95 -2.31 18.35 -4.39
N SER A 96 -2.10 17.07 -4.08
CA SER A 96 -0.76 16.58 -3.75
C SER A 96 0.16 16.61 -4.98
N THR A 97 1.48 16.77 -4.77
CA THR A 97 2.46 16.71 -5.86
C THR A 97 2.50 15.34 -6.56
N VAL A 98 2.15 14.27 -5.83
CA VAL A 98 1.98 12.92 -6.37
C VAL A 98 0.78 12.86 -7.31
N GLN A 99 -0.35 13.43 -6.90
CA GLN A 99 -1.56 13.54 -7.72
C GLN A 99 -1.30 14.34 -8.99
N LEU A 100 -0.66 15.51 -8.88
CA LEU A 100 -0.28 16.31 -10.05
C LEU A 100 0.60 15.51 -11.02
N ARG A 101 1.58 14.75 -10.52
CA ARG A 101 2.44 13.90 -11.38
C ARG A 101 1.61 12.83 -12.11
N ARG A 102 0.60 12.25 -11.46
CA ARG A 102 -0.30 11.27 -12.08
C ARG A 102 -1.17 11.93 -13.15
N MET A 103 -1.71 13.12 -12.88
CA MET A 103 -2.49 13.90 -13.85
C MET A 103 -1.65 14.23 -15.09
N LEU A 104 -0.43 14.73 -14.92
CA LEU A 104 0.47 15.06 -16.04
C LEU A 104 0.87 13.82 -16.86
N ARG A 105 0.95 12.63 -16.25
CA ARG A 105 1.18 11.38 -16.98
C ARG A 105 0.02 11.02 -17.91
N HIS A 106 -1.23 11.36 -17.54
CA HIS A 106 -2.40 11.08 -18.38
C HIS A 106 -2.47 11.99 -19.61
N VAL A 107 -1.80 13.14 -19.60
CA VAL A 107 -1.75 14.07 -20.75
C VAL A 107 -0.66 13.67 -21.75
N ASN A 108 0.43 13.05 -21.27
CA ASN A 108 1.57 12.66 -22.09
C ASN A 108 1.44 11.25 -22.70
N GLN A 109 0.32 10.56 -22.46
CA GLN A 109 -0.02 9.29 -23.08
C GLN A 109 -0.92 9.54 -24.29
#